data_AF-A0ABD3G9K6-F1
#
_entry.id   AF-A0ABD3G9K6-F1
#
_cell.length_a   1.000
_cell.length_b   1.000
_cell.length_c   1.000
_cell.angle_alpha   90.00
_cell.angle_beta   90.00
_cell.angle_gamma   90.00
#
_symmetry.space_group_name_H-M   'P 1'
#
loop_
_entity.id
_entity.type
_entity.pdbx_description
1 polymer ?
#
loop_
_entity_poly.entity_id
_entity_poly.type
_entity_poly.pdbx_seq_one_letter_code
_entity_poly.pdbx_strand_id
1 'polypeptide(L)'
;MRRFPIIPRLRHMFRSRAISDLITWHKDHRSDDGIMRLVADSPTIAHIEESWPEFARDPRHVRLGLASDGVSPYSIKSSTYLTWPVALMNYNIPPWLATKKGFIILALIIPGPKQTTNFDVFLQPLVEELSQLWQGVGDVFDGRTHRIGRARWFTLRGIMMWTMHDYPGYGIVSGFQTKGYCACPTCAVDFPYSWSYQLRKVVYMEFSTFLPLDHPFRGVGEDQNLDPPPVVRTMDWWENTWMDVQDGRRQQDESGLRRWSILHQLPYWKVYFIQL
;
A
#
# COMPACT_ATOMS: atom_id res chain seq x y z
N MET A 1 17.71 9.62 9.58
CA MET A 1 16.63 8.62 9.53
C MET A 1 16.88 7.59 10.62
N ARG A 2 15.83 7.13 11.31
CA ARG A 2 15.91 6.10 12.34
C ARG A 2 15.18 4.85 11.85
N ARG A 3 15.90 3.72 11.81
CA ARG A 3 15.37 2.40 11.43
C ARG A 3 15.00 1.59 12.66
N PHE A 4 13.91 0.85 12.55
CA PHE A 4 13.46 -0.13 13.53
C PHE A 4 13.25 -1.46 12.78
N PRO A 5 14.10 -2.48 12.97
CA PRO A 5 13.96 -3.77 12.30
C PRO A 5 12.60 -4.43 12.55
N ILE A 6 11.92 -4.92 11.51
CA ILE A 6 10.58 -5.51 11.63
C ILE A 6 10.65 -7.00 11.98
N ILE A 7 11.63 -7.74 11.44
CA ILE A 7 11.77 -9.19 11.63
C ILE A 7 11.92 -9.57 13.11
N PRO A 8 12.80 -8.92 13.92
CA PRO A 8 12.91 -9.24 15.35
C PRO A 8 11.62 -8.99 16.13
N ARG A 9 10.82 -7.99 15.72
CA ARG A 9 9.53 -7.68 16.35
C ARG A 9 8.49 -8.72 16.02
N LEU A 10 8.39 -9.15 14.77
CA LEU A 10 7.52 -10.27 14.37
C LEU A 10 7.91 -11.55 15.13
N ARG A 11 9.21 -11.87 15.22
CA ARG A 11 9.70 -13.00 16.05
C ARG A 11 9.26 -12.87 17.51
N HIS A 12 9.33 -11.68 18.09
CA HIS A 12 8.88 -11.44 19.45
C HIS A 12 7.37 -11.62 19.62
N MET A 13 6.57 -11.19 18.65
CA MET A 13 5.11 -11.38 18.65
C MET A 13 4.74 -12.87 18.71
N PHE A 14 5.42 -13.72 17.94
CA PHE A 14 5.19 -15.17 17.98
C PHE A 14 5.65 -15.83 19.28
N ARG A 15 6.64 -15.29 20.00
CA ARG A 15 7.06 -15.81 21.31
C ARG A 15 6.00 -15.61 22.40
N SER A 16 5.21 -14.55 22.31
CA SER A 16 4.09 -14.33 23.23
C SER A 16 2.92 -15.22 22.82
N ARG A 17 2.56 -16.17 23.69
CA ARG A 17 1.42 -17.07 23.44
C ARG A 17 0.14 -16.28 23.10
N ALA A 18 -0.18 -15.27 23.89
CA ALA A 18 -1.38 -14.45 23.70
C ALA A 18 -1.39 -13.73 22.35
N ILE A 19 -0.24 -13.18 21.92
CA ILE A 19 -0.16 -12.48 20.62
C ILE A 19 -0.16 -13.48 19.46
N SER A 20 0.51 -14.63 19.62
CA SER A 20 0.52 -15.66 18.59
C SER A 20 -0.87 -16.27 18.36
N ASP A 21 -1.69 -16.43 19.41
CA ASP A 21 -3.12 -16.79 19.29
C ASP A 21 -3.89 -15.75 18.47
N LEU A 22 -3.62 -14.46 18.68
CA LEU A 22 -4.23 -13.38 17.91
C LEU A 22 -3.80 -13.39 16.43
N ILE A 23 -2.55 -13.71 16.12
CA ILE A 23 -2.05 -13.74 14.74
C ILE A 23 -2.76 -14.81 13.89
N THR A 24 -3.30 -15.87 14.47
CA THR A 24 -4.06 -16.85 13.68
C THR A 24 -5.55 -16.74 13.88
N TRP A 25 -6.03 -15.67 14.48
CA TRP A 25 -7.41 -15.54 14.89
C TRP A 25 -8.39 -15.73 13.71
N HIS A 26 -8.04 -15.20 12.53
CA HIS A 26 -8.87 -15.35 11.32
C HIS A 26 -9.06 -16.80 10.89
N LYS A 27 -8.15 -17.72 11.21
CA LYS A 27 -8.32 -19.13 10.86
C LYS A 27 -9.58 -19.75 11.49
N ASP A 28 -9.91 -19.32 12.71
CA ASP A 28 -10.99 -19.92 13.50
C ASP A 28 -12.27 -19.06 13.49
N HIS A 29 -12.22 -17.83 12.94
CA HIS A 29 -13.31 -16.84 13.04
C HIS A 29 -13.74 -16.24 11.70
N ARG A 30 -13.12 -16.63 10.59
CA ARG A 30 -13.55 -16.21 9.25
C ARG A 30 -14.85 -16.94 8.87
N SER A 31 -15.83 -16.19 8.38
CA SER A 31 -17.10 -16.75 7.85
C SER A 31 -16.94 -17.09 6.37
N ASP A 32 -17.64 -18.11 5.89
CA ASP A 32 -17.65 -18.56 4.49
C ASP A 32 -19.01 -18.32 3.81
N ASP A 33 -19.75 -17.31 4.27
CA ASP A 33 -21.09 -16.97 3.77
C ASP A 33 -21.07 -15.95 2.62
N GLY A 34 -19.89 -15.62 2.08
CA GLY A 34 -19.73 -14.65 1.00
C GLY A 34 -19.92 -13.19 1.41
N ILE A 35 -20.13 -12.88 2.70
CA ILE A 35 -20.30 -11.51 3.19
C ILE A 35 -18.97 -10.99 3.74
N MET A 36 -18.47 -9.91 3.14
CA MET A 36 -17.25 -9.23 3.61
C MET A 36 -17.51 -8.52 4.95
N ARG A 37 -16.84 -8.95 6.02
CA ARG A 37 -16.91 -8.33 7.36
C ARG A 37 -15.56 -7.83 7.84
N LEU A 38 -14.52 -8.54 7.42
CA LEU A 38 -13.15 -8.32 7.86
C LEU A 38 -12.28 -8.10 6.63
N VAL A 39 -11.12 -7.51 6.86
CA VAL A 39 -10.08 -7.42 5.84
C VAL A 39 -9.71 -8.80 5.29
N ALA A 40 -9.75 -9.84 6.13
CA ALA A 40 -9.53 -11.23 5.75
C ALA A 40 -10.52 -11.77 4.71
N ASP A 41 -11.70 -11.16 4.58
CA ASP A 41 -12.73 -11.55 3.60
C ASP A 41 -12.59 -10.81 2.26
N SER A 42 -11.58 -9.93 2.13
CA SER A 42 -11.40 -9.12 0.93
C SER A 42 -10.96 -9.96 -0.29
N PRO A 43 -11.36 -9.57 -1.51
CA PRO A 43 -10.86 -10.16 -2.75
C PRO A 43 -9.34 -10.15 -2.84
N THR A 44 -8.68 -9.15 -2.25
CA THR A 44 -7.23 -9.05 -2.19
C THR A 44 -6.61 -10.19 -1.38
N ILE A 45 -7.22 -10.58 -0.27
CA ILE A 45 -6.75 -11.74 0.53
C ILE A 45 -7.03 -13.05 -0.21
N ALA A 46 -8.20 -13.20 -0.81
CA ALA A 46 -8.51 -14.37 -1.63
C ALA A 46 -7.50 -14.54 -2.77
N HIS A 47 -7.20 -13.45 -3.49
CA HIS A 47 -6.21 -13.45 -4.55
C HIS A 47 -4.80 -13.81 -4.08
N ILE A 48 -4.41 -13.38 -2.87
CA ILE A 48 -3.14 -13.79 -2.24
C ILE A 48 -3.12 -15.29 -1.98
N GLU A 49 -4.19 -15.81 -1.41
CA GLU A 49 -4.31 -17.21 -1.03
C GLU A 49 -4.35 -18.13 -2.25
N GLU A 50 -4.90 -17.65 -3.37
CA GLU A 50 -4.89 -18.33 -4.66
C GLU A 50 -3.51 -18.27 -5.35
N SER A 51 -2.89 -17.08 -5.39
CA SER A 51 -1.61 -16.86 -6.08
C SER A 51 -0.44 -17.49 -5.34
N TRP A 52 -0.50 -17.53 -4.00
CA TRP A 52 0.55 -18.06 -3.12
C TRP A 52 -0.07 -18.96 -2.05
N PRO A 53 -0.37 -20.23 -2.41
CA PRO A 53 -1.07 -21.18 -1.54
C PRO A 53 -0.42 -21.42 -0.17
N GLU A 54 0.87 -21.14 0.00
CA GLU A 54 1.55 -21.20 1.30
C GLU A 54 0.91 -20.26 2.34
N PHE A 55 0.42 -19.09 1.92
CA PHE A 55 -0.25 -18.13 2.82
C PHE A 55 -1.63 -18.62 3.28
N ALA A 56 -2.28 -19.46 2.46
CA ALA A 56 -3.52 -20.14 2.83
C ALA A 56 -3.25 -21.35 3.75
N ARG A 57 -2.18 -22.11 3.47
CA ARG A 57 -1.82 -23.33 4.21
C ARG A 57 -1.35 -23.05 5.63
N ASP A 58 -0.60 -21.97 5.85
CA ASP A 58 -0.10 -21.59 7.17
C ASP A 58 -0.64 -20.22 7.60
N PRO A 59 -1.61 -20.16 8.54
CA PRO A 59 -2.19 -18.90 9.02
C PRO A 59 -1.18 -18.00 9.76
N ARG A 60 0.02 -18.51 10.07
CA ARG A 60 1.10 -17.76 10.71
C ARG A 60 1.84 -16.87 9.73
N HIS A 61 1.72 -17.09 8.42
CA HIS A 61 2.34 -16.20 7.44
C HIS A 61 1.66 -14.83 7.45
N VAL A 62 2.45 -13.78 7.61
CA VAL A 62 1.94 -12.44 7.93
C VAL A 62 1.58 -11.64 6.69
N ARG A 63 0.47 -10.92 6.78
CA ARG A 63 -0.10 -10.03 5.76
C ARG A 63 0.02 -8.62 6.31
N LEU A 64 0.83 -7.80 5.66
CA LEU A 64 1.22 -6.48 6.12
C LEU A 64 0.61 -5.40 5.22
N GLY A 65 0.19 -4.27 5.79
CA GLY A 65 -0.03 -3.04 5.02
C GLY A 65 0.89 -1.95 5.51
N LEU A 66 1.45 -1.21 4.58
CA LEU A 66 2.32 -0.07 4.86
C LEU A 66 1.47 1.18 5.02
N ALA A 67 1.76 2.01 6.01
CA ALA A 67 1.17 3.32 6.17
C ALA A 67 2.28 4.36 6.35
N SER A 68 2.12 5.51 5.71
CA SER A 68 3.07 6.62 5.85
C SER A 68 2.37 7.94 5.57
N ASP A 69 2.75 8.98 6.30
CA ASP A 69 2.28 10.34 6.05
C ASP A 69 3.31 11.34 6.58
N GLY A 70 3.27 12.58 6.11
CA GLY A 70 4.10 13.67 6.61
C GLY A 70 3.47 14.32 7.84
N VAL A 71 4.06 14.12 9.01
CA VAL A 71 3.60 14.75 10.26
C VAL A 71 4.57 15.83 10.72
N SER A 72 4.05 16.96 11.23
CA SER A 72 4.87 18.01 11.86
C SER A 72 4.95 17.77 13.37
N PRO A 73 6.12 17.42 13.93
CA PRO A 73 6.22 17.05 15.35
C PRO A 73 6.21 18.26 16.30
N TYR A 74 6.42 19.48 15.79
CA TYR A 74 6.60 20.68 16.62
C TYR A 74 5.36 21.58 16.69
N SER A 75 4.48 21.55 15.70
CA SER A 75 3.23 22.34 15.72
C SER A 75 2.30 21.93 14.58
N ILE A 76 0.99 21.93 14.86
CA ILE A 76 -0.09 21.69 13.87
C ILE A 76 -0.04 22.71 12.71
N LYS A 77 0.52 23.91 12.95
CA LYS A 77 0.58 25.01 11.96
C LYS A 77 1.98 25.27 11.39
N SER A 78 2.96 24.43 11.68
CA SER A 78 4.33 24.61 11.20
C SER A 78 4.66 23.62 10.08
N SER A 79 5.06 24.14 8.92
CA SER A 79 5.60 23.37 7.78
C SER A 79 7.13 23.33 7.77
N THR A 80 7.78 23.84 8.81
CA THR A 80 9.25 23.98 8.88
C THR A 80 9.97 22.64 9.05
N TYR A 81 9.28 21.62 9.55
CA TYR A 81 9.85 20.30 9.77
C TYR A 81 8.79 19.22 9.54
N LEU A 82 9.07 18.33 8.59
CA LEU A 82 8.22 17.19 8.27
C LEU A 82 8.92 15.91 8.68
N THR A 83 8.23 15.11 9.47
CA THR A 83 8.66 13.77 9.84
C THR A 83 7.75 12.76 9.18
N TRP A 84 8.33 11.78 8.50
CA TRP A 84 7.60 10.71 7.85
C TRP A 84 7.77 9.42 8.65
N PRO A 85 6.81 9.06 9.54
CA PRO A 85 6.74 7.72 10.09
C PRO A 85 6.30 6.74 9.00
N VAL A 86 7.05 5.66 8.84
CA VAL A 86 6.64 4.51 8.03
C VAL A 86 6.28 3.39 8.99
N ALA A 87 5.01 3.00 9.00
CA ALA A 87 4.46 2.00 9.89
C ALA A 87 3.86 0.82 9.12
N LEU A 88 3.85 -0.35 9.74
CA LEU A 88 3.22 -1.55 9.21
C LEU A 88 2.09 -1.99 10.13
N MET A 89 0.97 -2.35 9.54
CA MET A 89 -0.15 -3.02 10.21
C MET A 89 -0.12 -4.51 9.88
N ASN A 90 -0.26 -5.34 10.90
CA ASN A 90 -0.36 -6.79 10.73
C ASN A 90 -1.84 -7.21 10.66
N TYR A 91 -2.31 -7.56 9.46
CA TYR A 91 -3.71 -7.92 9.20
C TYR A 91 -4.09 -9.33 9.62
N ASN A 92 -3.12 -10.13 10.08
CA ASN A 92 -3.38 -11.40 10.72
C ASN A 92 -4.06 -11.25 12.08
N ILE A 93 -3.92 -10.08 12.71
CA ILE A 93 -4.48 -9.77 14.03
C ILE A 93 -5.93 -9.31 13.85
N PRO A 94 -6.80 -9.51 14.86
CA PRO A 94 -8.18 -9.05 14.78
C PRO A 94 -8.30 -7.54 14.46
N PRO A 95 -9.28 -7.11 13.66
CA PRO A 95 -9.34 -5.73 13.18
C PRO A 95 -9.40 -4.66 14.29
N TRP A 96 -10.04 -4.97 15.43
CA TRP A 96 -10.13 -4.06 16.57
C TRP A 96 -8.80 -3.87 17.32
N LEU A 97 -7.80 -4.72 17.07
CA LEU A 97 -6.45 -4.62 17.63
C LEU A 97 -5.42 -4.15 16.61
N ALA A 98 -5.58 -4.47 15.32
CA ALA A 98 -4.59 -4.21 14.27
C ALA A 98 -4.15 -2.73 14.16
N THR A 99 -5.04 -1.79 14.50
CA THR A 99 -4.77 -0.33 14.47
C THR A 99 -4.41 0.25 15.84
N LYS A 100 -4.30 -0.56 16.89
CA LYS A 100 -3.91 -0.08 18.22
C LYS A 100 -2.40 0.13 18.30
N LYS A 101 -1.98 1.14 19.06
CA LYS A 101 -0.57 1.55 19.23
C LYS A 101 0.40 0.39 19.51
N GLY A 102 -0.03 -0.63 20.27
CA GLY A 102 0.81 -1.79 20.60
C GLY A 102 1.03 -2.79 19.45
N PHE A 103 0.19 -2.74 18.41
CA PHE A 103 0.23 -3.66 17.26
C PHE A 103 0.69 -3.00 15.96
N ILE A 104 0.75 -1.68 15.92
CA ILE A 104 1.38 -0.93 14.83
C ILE A 104 2.90 -1.10 14.93
N ILE A 105 3.52 -1.64 13.88
CA ILE A 105 4.95 -1.87 13.79
C ILE A 105 5.59 -0.66 13.08
N LEU A 106 6.08 0.32 13.85
CA LEU A 106 6.80 1.46 13.29
C LEU A 106 8.14 1.01 12.67
N ALA A 107 8.29 0.98 11.35
CA ALA A 107 9.50 0.52 10.67
C ALA A 107 10.57 1.61 10.55
N LEU A 108 10.18 2.83 10.21
CA LEU A 108 11.11 3.94 9.96
C LEU A 108 10.56 5.26 10.52
N ILE A 109 11.47 6.15 10.92
CA ILE A 109 11.20 7.58 11.11
C ILE A 109 12.18 8.34 10.22
N ILE A 110 11.63 9.08 9.25
CA ILE A 110 12.41 9.89 8.30
C ILE A 110 12.18 11.37 8.64
N PRO A 111 13.07 11.99 9.42
CA PRO A 111 12.99 13.42 9.69
C PRO A 111 13.57 14.23 8.53
N GLY A 112 12.97 15.39 8.22
CA GLY A 112 13.53 16.34 7.27
C GLY A 112 12.93 17.73 7.40
N PRO A 113 13.72 18.81 7.18
CA PRO A 113 13.19 20.18 7.17
C PRO A 113 12.18 20.40 6.03
N LYS A 114 12.26 19.59 4.98
CA LYS A 114 11.34 19.58 3.84
C LYS A 114 11.10 18.13 3.40
N GLN A 115 10.06 17.94 2.59
CA GLN A 115 9.79 16.68 1.91
C GLN A 115 11.05 16.20 1.16
N THR A 116 11.39 14.92 1.32
CA THR A 116 12.59 14.33 0.73
C THR A 116 12.44 14.17 -0.78
N THR A 117 13.46 14.53 -1.56
CA THR A 117 13.44 14.37 -3.01
C THR A 117 13.37 12.90 -3.45
N ASN A 118 14.01 11.98 -2.71
CA ASN A 118 13.95 10.56 -2.99
C ASN A 118 13.59 9.75 -1.74
N PHE A 119 12.32 9.33 -1.65
CA PHE A 119 11.80 8.54 -0.53
C PHE A 119 12.30 7.08 -0.56
N ASP A 120 12.67 6.56 -1.74
CA ASP A 120 13.10 5.16 -1.93
C ASP A 120 14.37 4.82 -1.14
N VAL A 121 15.33 5.76 -1.09
CA VAL A 121 16.59 5.58 -0.35
C VAL A 121 16.31 5.25 1.12
N PHE A 122 15.25 5.82 1.69
CA PHE A 122 14.86 5.54 3.06
C PHE A 122 14.07 4.24 3.20
N LEU A 123 13.28 3.86 2.19
CA LEU A 123 12.51 2.62 2.18
C LEU A 123 13.36 1.38 1.92
N GLN A 124 14.53 1.52 1.28
CA GLN A 124 15.45 0.42 0.96
C GLN A 124 15.63 -0.59 2.11
N PRO A 125 16.02 -0.21 3.34
CA PRO A 125 16.18 -1.17 4.44
C PRO A 125 14.89 -1.90 4.83
N LEU A 126 13.72 -1.29 4.61
CA LEU A 126 12.44 -1.95 4.84
C LEU A 126 12.12 -2.93 3.71
N VAL A 127 12.37 -2.56 2.45
CA VAL A 127 12.19 -3.45 1.29
C VAL A 127 13.09 -4.68 1.39
N GLU A 128 14.33 -4.53 1.87
CA GLU A 128 15.23 -5.65 2.16
C GLU A 128 14.64 -6.61 3.20
N GLU A 129 14.07 -6.10 4.30
CA GLU A 129 13.43 -6.95 5.32
C GLU A 129 12.14 -7.61 4.84
N LEU A 130 11.34 -6.90 4.03
CA LEU A 130 10.15 -7.47 3.39
C LEU A 130 10.53 -8.56 2.38
N SER A 131 11.64 -8.38 1.66
CA SER A 131 12.17 -9.40 0.74
C SER A 131 12.69 -10.64 1.48
N GLN A 132 13.33 -10.46 2.65
CA GLN A 132 13.70 -11.57 3.53
C GLN A 132 12.48 -12.30 4.08
N LEU A 133 11.45 -11.56 4.52
CA LEU A 133 10.17 -12.16 4.94
C LEU A 133 9.51 -12.93 3.79
N TRP A 134 9.56 -12.40 2.57
CA TRP A 134 9.05 -13.10 1.40
C TRP A 134 9.76 -14.43 1.16
N GLN A 135 11.09 -14.43 1.18
CA GLN A 135 11.93 -15.64 1.01
C GLN A 135 11.74 -16.65 2.15
N GLY A 136 11.45 -16.15 3.35
CA GLY A 136 11.18 -16.93 4.55
C GLY A 136 12.26 -16.75 5.60
N VAL A 137 11.85 -16.36 6.80
CA VAL A 137 12.72 -16.23 7.98
C VAL A 137 12.59 -17.50 8.82
N GLY A 138 13.66 -18.29 8.88
CA GLY A 138 13.73 -19.50 9.70
C GLY A 138 13.73 -19.22 11.21
N ASP A 139 13.67 -20.31 11.98
CA ASP A 139 13.82 -20.31 13.45
C ASP A 139 12.92 -19.32 14.18
N VAL A 140 11.66 -19.22 13.74
CA VAL A 140 10.64 -18.49 14.50
C VAL A 140 9.95 -19.45 15.46
N PHE A 141 10.04 -19.16 16.74
CA PHE A 141 9.39 -19.93 17.79
C PHE A 141 7.94 -19.46 17.95
N ASP A 142 6.99 -20.37 17.75
CA ASP A 142 5.58 -20.14 18.05
C ASP A 142 5.28 -20.53 19.51
N GLY A 143 5.03 -19.53 20.35
CA GLY A 143 4.69 -19.69 21.77
C GLY A 143 3.32 -20.32 22.02
N ARG A 144 2.53 -20.58 20.98
CA ARG A 144 1.28 -21.34 21.12
C ARG A 144 1.58 -22.78 21.49
N THR A 145 1.02 -23.17 22.63
CA THR A 145 0.90 -24.55 23.03
C THR A 145 -0.47 -25.01 22.56
N HIS A 146 -0.55 -25.76 21.45
CA HIS A 146 -1.78 -26.50 21.17
C HIS A 146 -2.09 -27.39 22.39
N ARG A 147 -3.38 -27.63 22.65
CA ARG A 147 -3.90 -28.54 23.71
C ARG A 147 -3.29 -29.97 23.68
N ILE A 148 -2.51 -30.29 22.65
CA ILE A 148 -1.79 -31.55 22.47
C ILE A 148 -0.36 -31.24 21.95
N GLY A 149 0.55 -30.88 22.85
CA GLY A 149 1.99 -31.05 22.64
C GLY A 149 2.73 -30.02 21.75
N ARG A 150 3.50 -29.18 22.45
CA ARG A 150 4.71 -28.41 22.04
C ARG A 150 4.52 -27.18 21.14
N ALA A 151 5.14 -26.09 21.60
CA ALA A 151 5.56 -24.96 20.78
C ALA A 151 6.43 -25.45 19.60
N ARG A 152 6.23 -24.88 18.41
CA ARG A 152 6.89 -25.34 17.18
C ARG A 152 7.73 -24.22 16.56
N TRP A 153 8.94 -24.58 16.17
CA TRP A 153 9.75 -23.75 15.28
C TRP A 153 9.19 -23.84 13.86
N PHE A 154 9.16 -22.72 13.16
CA PHE A 154 8.68 -22.65 11.79
C PHE A 154 9.39 -21.56 10.99
N THR A 155 9.26 -21.63 9.67
CA THR A 155 9.70 -20.56 8.77
C THR A 155 8.57 -19.55 8.62
N LEU A 156 8.82 -18.31 9.03
CA LEU A 156 7.87 -17.21 8.89
C LEU A 156 8.00 -16.58 7.50
N ARG A 157 6.91 -16.55 6.75
CA ARG A 157 6.79 -15.74 5.54
C ARG A 157 5.94 -14.50 5.77
N GLY A 158 6.16 -13.46 4.97
CA GLY A 158 5.39 -12.24 5.01
C GLY A 158 5.16 -11.64 3.63
N ILE A 159 4.01 -11.01 3.44
CA ILE A 159 3.63 -10.30 2.21
C ILE A 159 3.08 -8.92 2.56
N MET A 160 3.42 -7.91 1.76
CA MET A 160 2.87 -6.56 1.88
C MET A 160 1.80 -6.35 0.82
N MET A 161 0.57 -6.10 1.24
CA MET A 161 -0.62 -6.14 0.36
C MET A 161 -0.96 -4.79 -0.25
N TRP A 162 -0.86 -3.72 0.54
CA TRP A 162 -1.18 -2.37 0.11
C TRP A 162 -0.46 -1.33 0.94
N THR A 163 -0.65 -0.10 0.50
CA THR A 163 -0.12 1.10 1.12
C THR A 163 -1.27 2.07 1.45
N MET A 164 -1.32 2.58 2.68
CA MET A 164 -2.33 3.52 3.17
C MET A 164 -1.73 4.92 3.33
N HIS A 165 -2.20 5.85 2.51
CA HIS A 165 -1.72 7.21 2.43
C HIS A 165 -2.88 8.15 2.08
N ASP A 166 -2.72 9.44 2.37
CA ASP A 166 -3.49 10.46 1.65
C ASP A 166 -3.00 10.55 0.19
N TYR A 167 -3.71 11.29 -0.65
CA TYR A 167 -3.39 11.37 -2.08
C TYR A 167 -1.99 11.97 -2.37
N PRO A 168 -1.56 13.05 -1.68
CA PRO A 168 -0.18 13.52 -1.77
C PRO A 168 0.86 12.48 -1.33
N GLY A 169 0.64 11.79 -0.20
CA GLY A 169 1.52 10.75 0.33
C GLY A 169 1.61 9.55 -0.60
N TYR A 170 0.51 9.18 -1.26
CA TYR A 170 0.50 8.15 -2.29
C TYR A 170 1.53 8.48 -3.38
N GLY A 171 1.53 9.70 -3.93
CA GLY A 171 2.51 10.09 -4.94
C GLY A 171 3.96 10.09 -4.44
N ILE A 172 4.16 10.31 -3.14
CA ILE A 172 5.48 10.25 -2.50
C ILE A 172 5.99 8.83 -2.36
N VAL A 173 5.14 7.86 -2.02
CA VAL A 173 5.53 6.46 -1.79
C VAL A 173 5.59 5.67 -3.10
N SER A 174 4.58 5.85 -3.97
CA SER A 174 4.46 5.15 -5.24
C SER A 174 5.33 5.74 -6.36
N GLY A 175 5.72 7.01 -6.27
CA GLY A 175 6.42 7.70 -7.34
C GLY A 175 5.50 8.26 -8.43
N PHE A 176 4.19 8.03 -8.36
CA PHE A 176 3.23 8.63 -9.28
C PHE A 176 3.10 10.14 -9.08
N GLN A 177 2.80 10.82 -10.17
CA GLN A 177 2.35 12.18 -10.13
C GLN A 177 0.88 12.20 -9.66
N THR A 178 0.63 12.95 -8.59
CA THR A 178 -0.70 13.10 -7.98
C THR A 178 -1.22 14.53 -8.07
N LYS A 179 -0.60 15.35 -8.92
CA LYS A 179 -0.95 16.77 -9.14
C LYS A 179 -0.51 17.24 -10.52
N GLY A 180 -1.10 18.32 -11.02
CA GLY A 180 -0.77 18.87 -12.33
C GLY A 180 -1.46 18.07 -13.43
N TYR A 181 -0.84 17.95 -14.60
CA TYR A 181 -1.51 17.41 -15.78
C TYR A 181 -1.71 15.89 -15.78
N CYS A 182 -0.89 15.15 -15.04
CA CYS A 182 -1.00 13.68 -14.90
C CYS A 182 -1.32 13.31 -13.45
N ALA A 183 -2.45 13.77 -12.91
CA ALA A 183 -2.74 13.61 -11.49
C ALA A 183 -3.41 12.28 -11.12
N CYS A 184 -3.95 11.54 -12.09
CA CYS A 184 -4.60 10.26 -11.88
C CYS A 184 -3.64 9.11 -12.21
N PRO A 185 -3.21 8.30 -11.21
CA PRO A 185 -2.38 7.11 -11.43
C PRO A 185 -3.06 6.03 -12.28
N THR A 186 -4.39 6.02 -12.31
CA THR A 186 -5.17 5.05 -13.08
C THR A 186 -5.24 5.43 -14.54
N CYS A 187 -5.51 6.70 -14.84
CA CYS A 187 -5.76 7.18 -16.21
C CYS A 187 -4.49 7.76 -16.86
N ALA A 188 -3.46 8.07 -16.06
CA ALA A 188 -2.23 8.70 -16.49
C ALA A 188 -2.47 10.00 -17.27
N VAL A 189 -1.93 10.07 -18.50
CA VAL A 189 -2.04 11.19 -19.44
C VAL A 189 -3.44 11.36 -20.03
N ASP A 190 -4.30 10.36 -19.94
CA ASP A 190 -5.67 10.41 -20.50
C ASP A 190 -6.67 11.03 -19.51
N PHE A 191 -6.22 11.48 -18.34
CA PHE A 191 -7.11 12.11 -17.36
C PHE A 191 -7.47 13.53 -17.81
N PRO A 192 -8.76 13.86 -18.00
CA PRO A 192 -9.15 15.19 -18.46
C PRO A 192 -8.80 16.25 -17.42
N TYR A 193 -8.17 17.31 -17.88
CA TYR A 193 -7.82 18.47 -17.07
C TYR A 193 -8.04 19.77 -17.85
N SER A 194 -8.25 20.86 -17.14
CA SER A 194 -8.25 22.20 -17.72
C SER A 194 -7.48 23.17 -16.84
N TRP A 195 -6.90 24.20 -17.45
CA TRP A 195 -6.27 25.29 -16.71
C TRP A 195 -7.32 26.35 -16.37
N SER A 196 -7.61 26.51 -15.08
CA SER A 196 -8.44 27.63 -14.62
C SER A 196 -7.57 28.88 -14.50
N TYR A 197 -7.81 29.87 -15.37
CA TYR A 197 -7.11 31.16 -15.31
C TYR A 197 -7.44 31.94 -14.03
N GLN A 198 -8.67 31.80 -13.52
CA GLN A 198 -9.14 32.46 -12.29
C GLN A 198 -8.45 31.89 -11.06
N LEU A 199 -8.38 30.55 -10.96
CA LEU A 199 -7.73 29.88 -9.83
C LEU A 199 -6.21 29.79 -9.99
N ARG A 200 -5.69 30.04 -11.20
CA ARG A 200 -4.30 29.84 -11.62
C ARG A 200 -3.79 28.44 -11.27
N LYS A 201 -4.63 27.44 -11.52
CA LYS A 201 -4.39 26.03 -11.18
C LYS A 201 -5.01 25.12 -12.24
N VAL A 202 -4.44 23.93 -12.34
CA VAL A 202 -5.06 22.80 -13.03
C VAL A 202 -6.27 22.36 -12.22
N VAL A 203 -7.41 22.26 -12.88
CA VAL A 203 -8.64 21.68 -12.35
C VAL A 203 -8.98 20.45 -13.17
N TYR A 204 -9.59 19.47 -12.51
CA TYR A 204 -10.06 18.25 -13.15
C TYR A 204 -11.58 18.34 -13.19
N MET A 205 -12.16 18.07 -14.35
CA MET A 205 -13.58 18.25 -14.63
C MET A 205 -14.21 16.88 -14.95
N GLU A 206 -15.51 16.85 -15.24
CA GLU A 206 -16.19 15.67 -15.83
C GLU A 206 -16.26 14.41 -14.94
N PHE A 207 -16.21 14.57 -13.61
CA PHE A 207 -16.32 13.44 -12.67
C PHE A 207 -17.66 12.71 -12.73
N SER A 208 -18.74 13.42 -13.05
CA SER A 208 -20.10 12.87 -13.14
C SER A 208 -20.37 12.13 -14.45
N THR A 209 -19.57 12.40 -15.48
CA THR A 209 -19.81 11.95 -16.85
C THR A 209 -19.64 10.44 -17.01
N PHE A 210 -18.79 9.83 -16.17
CA PHE A 210 -18.51 8.38 -16.15
C PHE A 210 -19.38 7.58 -15.17
N LEU A 211 -20.30 8.21 -14.44
CA LEU A 211 -21.26 7.51 -13.57
C LEU A 211 -22.29 6.73 -14.43
N PRO A 212 -23.02 5.74 -13.91
CA PRO A 212 -24.14 5.09 -14.62
C PRO A 212 -25.19 6.08 -15.15
N LEU A 213 -25.88 5.75 -16.25
CA LEU A 213 -26.79 6.70 -16.94
C LEU A 213 -27.94 7.18 -16.04
N ASP A 214 -28.34 6.33 -15.12
CA ASP A 214 -29.40 6.54 -14.12
C ASP A 214 -28.87 7.16 -12.81
N HIS A 215 -27.58 7.48 -12.71
CA HIS A 215 -27.00 7.97 -11.46
C HIS A 215 -27.47 9.40 -11.13
N PRO A 216 -27.97 9.70 -9.91
CA PRO A 216 -28.54 11.02 -9.56
C PRO A 216 -27.61 12.22 -9.73
N PHE A 217 -26.29 11.99 -9.68
CA PHE A 217 -25.25 13.01 -9.88
C PHE A 217 -24.76 13.13 -11.33
N ARG A 218 -25.22 12.28 -12.24
CA ARG A 218 -24.97 12.41 -13.68
C ARG A 218 -25.99 13.43 -14.18
N GLY A 219 -25.55 14.66 -14.42
CA GLY A 219 -26.43 15.78 -14.74
C GLY A 219 -27.43 15.44 -15.85
N VAL A 220 -28.69 15.82 -15.65
CA VAL A 220 -29.81 15.57 -16.56
C VAL A 220 -29.69 16.50 -17.78
N GLY A 221 -28.75 16.25 -18.69
CA GLY A 221 -28.61 17.09 -19.89
C GLY A 221 -27.28 17.08 -20.64
N GLU A 222 -26.28 16.28 -20.26
CA GLU A 222 -25.04 16.18 -21.06
C GLU A 222 -25.24 15.18 -22.21
N ASP A 223 -24.88 15.62 -23.42
CA ASP A 223 -25.10 14.98 -24.72
C ASP A 223 -24.74 13.49 -24.76
N GLN A 224 -25.50 12.74 -25.56
CA GLN A 224 -25.34 11.30 -25.81
C GLN A 224 -24.04 10.94 -26.57
N ASN A 225 -23.24 11.92 -26.97
CA ASN A 225 -21.89 11.74 -27.53
C ASN A 225 -20.86 11.94 -26.42
N LEU A 226 -20.68 10.92 -25.60
CA LEU A 226 -19.68 10.93 -24.55
C LEU A 226 -18.37 10.35 -25.08
N ASP A 227 -17.27 11.04 -24.79
CA ASP A 227 -15.94 10.45 -24.90
C ASP A 227 -15.88 9.16 -24.06
N PRO A 228 -15.18 8.12 -24.55
CA PRO A 228 -15.09 6.85 -23.83
C PRO A 228 -14.49 7.08 -22.43
N PRO A 229 -14.84 6.22 -21.44
CA PRO A 229 -14.22 6.30 -20.12
C PRO A 229 -12.70 6.27 -20.25
N PRO A 230 -11.97 6.98 -19.36
CA PRO A 230 -10.52 7.08 -19.48
C PRO A 230 -9.89 5.70 -19.43
N VAL A 231 -8.84 5.49 -20.23
CA VAL A 231 -8.18 4.19 -20.30
C VAL A 231 -7.49 3.90 -18.96
N VAL A 232 -7.89 2.82 -18.32
CA VAL A 232 -7.23 2.30 -17.12
C VAL A 232 -5.89 1.70 -17.51
N ARG A 233 -4.80 2.26 -17.01
CA ARG A 233 -3.43 1.80 -17.28
C ARG A 233 -3.08 0.60 -16.41
N THR A 234 -2.45 -0.40 -17.03
CA THR A 234 -1.92 -1.59 -16.35
C THR A 234 -0.50 -1.34 -15.84
N MET A 235 0.02 -2.24 -14.99
CA MET A 235 1.43 -2.20 -14.58
C MET A 235 2.40 -2.23 -15.75
N ASP A 236 2.13 -3.09 -16.73
CA ASP A 236 3.02 -3.26 -17.88
C ASP A 236 3.12 -1.95 -18.67
N TRP A 237 2.00 -1.21 -18.77
CA TRP A 237 2.01 0.11 -19.39
C TRP A 237 2.92 1.09 -18.63
N TRP A 238 2.86 1.09 -17.30
CA TRP A 238 3.70 1.94 -16.47
C TRP A 238 5.17 1.55 -16.48
N GLU A 239 5.48 0.26 -16.50
CA GLU A 239 6.85 -0.24 -16.63
C GLU A 239 7.46 0.18 -17.97
N ASN A 240 6.72 -0.01 -19.07
CA ASN A 240 7.15 0.45 -20.39
C ASN A 240 7.31 1.97 -20.45
N THR A 241 6.39 2.72 -19.85
CA THR A 241 6.47 4.19 -19.77
C THR A 241 7.71 4.63 -18.99
N TRP A 242 8.06 3.92 -17.90
CA TRP A 242 9.28 4.21 -17.16
C TRP A 242 10.54 3.89 -17.96
N MET A 243 10.57 2.76 -18.69
CA MET A 243 11.68 2.43 -19.59
C MET A 243 11.89 3.51 -20.66
N ASP A 244 10.81 4.01 -21.26
CA ASP A 244 10.90 5.12 -22.23
C ASP A 244 11.50 6.39 -21.61
N VAL A 245 11.20 6.68 -20.35
CA VAL A 245 11.81 7.81 -19.60
C VAL A 245 13.31 7.55 -19.38
N GLN A 246 13.70 6.34 -19.00
CA GLN A 246 15.10 5.99 -18.78
C GLN A 246 15.94 6.04 -20.06
N ASP A 247 15.36 5.64 -21.19
CA ASP A 247 16.00 5.68 -22.51
C ASP A 247 16.01 7.09 -23.13
N GLY A 248 15.40 8.09 -22.46
CA GLY A 248 15.26 9.45 -22.99
C GLY A 248 14.26 9.57 -24.14
N ARG A 249 13.44 8.54 -24.39
CA ARG A 249 12.38 8.51 -25.40
C ARG A 249 11.12 9.28 -24.97
N ARG A 250 10.96 9.52 -23.66
CA ARG A 250 9.86 10.31 -23.08
C ARG A 250 10.38 11.24 -22.00
N GLN A 251 9.83 12.46 -21.91
CA GLN A 251 10.16 13.37 -20.80
C GLN A 251 9.46 12.93 -19.50
N GLN A 252 10.16 13.06 -18.38
CA GLN A 252 9.68 12.55 -17.09
C GLN A 252 8.41 13.26 -16.62
N ASP A 253 8.32 14.57 -16.82
CA ASP A 253 7.18 15.42 -16.45
C ASP A 253 5.89 15.12 -17.25
N GLU A 254 6.03 14.57 -18.46
CA GLU A 254 4.91 14.12 -19.30
C GLU A 254 4.54 12.65 -19.05
N SER A 255 5.36 11.91 -18.31
CA SER A 255 5.17 10.47 -18.12
C SER A 255 4.09 10.12 -17.09
N GLY A 256 3.79 11.03 -16.16
CA GLY A 256 2.99 10.75 -14.96
C GLY A 256 3.77 10.03 -13.85
N LEU A 257 5.06 9.74 -14.03
CA LEU A 257 5.97 9.17 -13.04
C LEU A 257 7.08 10.16 -12.66
N ARG A 258 7.22 10.43 -11.37
CA ARG A 258 8.39 11.16 -10.82
C ARG A 258 9.58 10.26 -10.57
N ARG A 259 9.33 8.97 -10.40
CA ARG A 259 10.32 7.91 -10.14
C ARG A 259 9.62 6.57 -10.21
N TRP A 260 10.39 5.52 -10.45
CA TRP A 260 9.95 4.16 -10.22
C TRP A 260 10.16 3.77 -8.76
N SER A 261 9.09 3.35 -8.08
CA SER A 261 9.17 3.03 -6.66
C SER A 261 10.00 1.79 -6.37
N ILE A 262 10.81 1.85 -5.31
CA ILE A 262 11.59 0.71 -4.82
C ILE A 262 10.70 -0.46 -4.38
N LEU A 263 9.42 -0.20 -4.09
CA LEU A 263 8.46 -1.26 -3.78
C LEU A 263 8.31 -2.27 -4.93
N HIS A 264 8.56 -1.87 -6.18
CA HIS A 264 8.56 -2.78 -7.33
C HIS A 264 9.72 -3.79 -7.34
N GLN A 265 10.69 -3.67 -6.41
CA GLN A 265 11.69 -4.73 -6.17
C GLN A 265 11.10 -5.94 -5.43
N LEU A 266 9.95 -5.78 -4.76
CA LEU A 266 9.26 -6.89 -4.11
C LEU A 266 8.61 -7.78 -5.20
N PRO A 267 8.88 -9.10 -5.22
CA PRO A 267 8.46 -9.98 -6.33
C PRO A 267 6.94 -10.01 -6.57
N TYR A 268 6.16 -9.81 -5.52
CA TYR A 268 4.70 -9.83 -5.55
C TYR A 268 4.06 -8.47 -5.85
N TRP A 269 4.83 -7.36 -5.83
CA TRP A 269 4.25 -6.01 -5.83
C TRP A 269 3.53 -5.66 -7.14
N LYS A 270 3.99 -6.20 -8.27
CA LYS A 270 3.37 -5.99 -9.59
C LYS A 270 1.92 -6.49 -9.65
N VAL A 271 1.54 -7.43 -8.78
CA VAL A 271 0.21 -8.04 -8.77
C VAL A 271 -0.84 -7.10 -8.13
N TYR A 272 -0.43 -6.16 -7.28
CA TYR A 272 -1.33 -5.33 -6.47
C TYR A 272 -1.64 -3.95 -7.06
N PHE A 273 -1.42 -3.77 -8.36
CA PHE A 273 -1.48 -2.45 -8.93
C PHE A 273 -2.85 -1.81 -8.91
N ILE A 274 -2.88 -0.60 -8.33
CA ILE A 274 -4.01 0.34 -8.16
C ILE A 274 -5.30 -0.38 -7.75
N GLN A 275 -5.31 -0.86 -6.51
CA GLN A 275 -6.54 -0.87 -5.73
C GLN A 275 -6.66 0.51 -5.08
N LEU A 276 -7.38 1.41 -5.75
CA LEU A 276 -7.95 2.60 -5.11
C LEU A 276 -9.03 2.17 -4.11
#